data_AF-A0A2N3RCH7-F1
#
_entry.id   AF-A0A2N3RCH7-F1
#
_cell.length_a   1.000
_cell.length_b   1.000
_cell.length_c   1.000
_cell.angle_alpha   90.00
_cell.angle_beta   90.00
_cell.angle_gamma   90.00
#
_symmetry.space_group_name_H-M   'P 1'
#
loop_
_entity.id
_entity.type
_entity.pdbx_description
1 polymer ?
#
loop_
_entity_poly.entity_id
_entity_poly.type
_entity_poly.pdbx_seq_one_letter_code
_entity_poly.pdbx_strand_id
1 'polypeptide(L)'
;MTAFASRTAPKARPASSTGSEQSLRSRAAGLWQSITVLGRAMALATLLCALAFIPTGWRELLAGALLGVGMLLFGLLTSLGNLSCNAETSLNQGHLEVGGQAELVLVLTNPGSRSTRRGQIGLALGQGTVIAPLPALAPGQSHQIRLKLEARSRGVIDLGPVTMEAGDPLGLIRRRRILTGARKLYIHPRTVALPPLEAGLERDLEGDPGPGIVDDDLEFHALRPYVPGDDIKRVHWLSTARAGTLMVRQYEPTLRTRIKLILDGQAASYRSADEFELAVEIYASLGCRCLLDGRRLQALAPEPDDPHAHGTTTLPTEDPRSFLDACSAIRPRQDSYDKPDLADAPEQTSLTILVTGSLGDRQPSVLADGSTQNASPVMLLAADLDAHPSLQTQPGLVNAVVGNRKDLPILLENLP
;
A
#
# COMPACT_ATOMS: atom_id res chain seq x y z
N MET A 1 -68.05 -25.57 13.49
CA MET A 1 -67.84 -25.58 12.02
C MET A 1 -66.62 -24.72 11.79
N THR A 2 -65.44 -25.20 11.39
CA THR A 2 -65.07 -26.05 10.24
C THR A 2 -63.65 -26.59 10.53
N ALA A 3 -63.48 -27.91 10.63
CA ALA A 3 -62.88 -28.79 9.61
C ALA A 3 -61.33 -28.76 9.53
N PHE A 4 -60.74 -29.91 9.90
CA PHE A 4 -59.35 -30.33 9.79
C PHE A 4 -58.76 -30.20 8.38
N ALA A 5 -57.48 -29.81 8.28
CA ALA A 5 -56.63 -30.14 7.13
C ALA A 5 -55.18 -30.40 7.60
N SER A 6 -54.82 -31.68 7.67
CA SER A 6 -53.46 -32.18 7.90
C SER A 6 -52.59 -31.95 6.66
N ARG A 7 -51.57 -31.10 6.75
CA ARG A 7 -50.50 -30.99 5.73
C ARG A 7 -49.39 -32.00 6.04
N THR A 8 -49.32 -33.06 5.22
CA THR A 8 -48.22 -34.02 5.20
C THR A 8 -46.91 -33.38 4.74
N ALA A 9 -45.82 -33.65 5.46
CA ALA A 9 -44.47 -33.24 5.10
C ALA A 9 -44.00 -33.88 3.77
N PRO A 10 -43.21 -33.18 2.94
CA PRO A 10 -42.69 -33.73 1.70
C PRO A 10 -41.66 -34.83 1.97
N LYS A 11 -41.85 -35.98 1.31
CA LYS A 11 -40.96 -37.14 1.33
C LYS A 11 -39.62 -36.77 0.69
N ALA A 12 -38.52 -36.88 1.44
CA ALA A 12 -37.18 -36.63 0.94
C ALA A 12 -36.85 -37.53 -0.27
N ARG A 13 -36.42 -36.92 -1.38
CA ARG A 13 -35.86 -37.63 -2.54
C ARG A 13 -34.49 -38.22 -2.17
N PRO A 14 -34.15 -39.44 -2.62
CA PRO A 14 -32.80 -39.98 -2.41
C PRO A 14 -31.77 -39.16 -3.19
N ALA A 15 -30.65 -38.84 -2.55
CA ALA A 15 -29.53 -38.11 -3.14
C ALA A 15 -28.96 -38.87 -4.35
N SER A 16 -28.87 -38.18 -5.49
CA SER A 16 -28.31 -38.69 -6.73
C SER A 16 -26.79 -38.94 -6.60
N SER A 17 -26.34 -40.07 -7.14
CA SER A 17 -24.96 -40.58 -7.18
C SER A 17 -23.94 -39.72 -7.96
N THR A 18 -24.36 -38.57 -8.50
CA THR A 18 -23.59 -37.68 -9.38
C THR A 18 -22.50 -36.86 -8.69
N GLY A 19 -22.56 -36.70 -7.36
CA GLY A 19 -21.50 -36.01 -6.59
C GLY A 19 -20.19 -36.80 -6.50
N SER A 20 -20.25 -38.13 -6.64
CA SER A 20 -19.09 -39.02 -6.51
C SER A 20 -18.15 -38.93 -7.73
N GLU A 21 -18.68 -38.94 -8.95
CA GLU A 21 -17.87 -38.90 -10.18
C GLU A 21 -17.19 -37.55 -10.40
N GLN A 22 -17.87 -36.44 -10.08
CA GLN A 22 -17.26 -35.10 -10.14
C GLN A 22 -16.16 -34.93 -9.09
N SER A 23 -16.30 -35.53 -7.91
CA SER A 23 -15.26 -35.54 -6.87
C SER A 23 -14.04 -36.40 -7.24
N LEU A 24 -14.25 -37.49 -7.99
CA LEU A 24 -13.19 -38.38 -8.45
C LEU A 24 -12.41 -37.76 -9.61
N ARG A 25 -13.09 -37.11 -10.57
CA ARG A 25 -12.44 -36.41 -11.69
C ARG A 25 -11.60 -35.20 -11.23
N SER A 26 -12.08 -34.43 -10.25
CA SER A 26 -11.31 -33.30 -9.69
C SER A 26 -10.09 -33.77 -8.88
N ARG A 27 -10.23 -34.87 -8.12
CA ARG A 27 -9.10 -35.52 -7.44
C ARG A 27 -8.09 -36.12 -8.42
N ALA A 28 -8.55 -36.75 -9.49
CA ALA A 28 -7.70 -37.30 -10.55
C ALA A 28 -6.95 -36.20 -11.32
N ALA A 29 -7.61 -35.06 -11.61
CA ALA A 29 -6.98 -33.90 -12.23
C ALA A 29 -5.90 -33.28 -11.33
N GLY A 30 -6.15 -33.14 -10.03
CA GLY A 30 -5.15 -32.65 -9.06
C GLY A 30 -3.95 -33.60 -8.90
N LEU A 31 -4.18 -34.92 -8.99
CA LEU A 31 -3.12 -35.93 -9.02
C LEU A 31 -2.30 -35.87 -10.33
N TRP A 32 -2.93 -35.63 -11.47
CA TRP A 32 -2.24 -35.50 -12.76
C TRP A 32 -1.39 -34.22 -12.85
N GLN A 33 -1.82 -33.14 -12.21
CA GLN A 33 -1.07 -31.89 -12.09
C GLN A 33 0.14 -32.00 -11.15
N SER A 34 0.17 -33.00 -10.26
CA SER A 34 1.29 -33.23 -9.33
C SER A 34 2.34 -34.21 -9.87
N ILE A 35 2.13 -34.84 -11.03
CA ILE A 35 3.17 -35.66 -11.70
C ILE A 35 4.12 -34.73 -12.46
N THR A 36 5.43 -34.86 -12.21
CA THR A 36 6.45 -34.06 -12.88
C THR A 36 6.64 -34.47 -14.35
N VAL A 37 7.36 -33.65 -15.12
CA VAL A 37 7.74 -34.01 -16.51
C VAL A 37 8.51 -35.34 -16.54
N LEU A 38 9.40 -35.56 -15.55
CA LEU A 38 10.13 -36.81 -15.39
C LEU A 38 9.20 -37.99 -15.08
N GLY A 39 8.23 -37.81 -14.18
CA GLY A 39 7.22 -38.84 -13.88
C GLY A 39 6.39 -39.23 -15.11
N ARG A 40 6.01 -38.27 -15.95
CA ARG A 40 5.29 -38.51 -17.20
C ARG A 40 6.16 -39.23 -18.23
N ALA A 41 7.41 -38.81 -18.40
CA ALA A 41 8.36 -39.46 -19.30
C ALA A 41 8.64 -40.92 -18.86
N MET A 42 8.80 -41.16 -17.55
CA MET A 42 8.98 -42.50 -17.00
C MET A 42 7.74 -43.37 -17.22
N ALA A 43 6.53 -42.83 -17.02
CA ALA A 43 5.29 -43.56 -17.29
C ALA A 43 5.14 -43.92 -18.78
N LEU A 44 5.48 -43.00 -19.68
CA LEU A 44 5.49 -43.25 -21.12
C LEU A 44 6.52 -44.33 -21.50
N ALA A 45 7.75 -44.23 -21.00
CA ALA A 45 8.79 -45.22 -21.25
C ALA A 45 8.40 -46.61 -20.76
N THR A 46 7.83 -46.68 -19.55
CA THR A 46 7.29 -47.92 -18.96
C THR A 46 6.20 -48.53 -19.86
N LEU A 47 5.28 -47.70 -20.36
CA LEU A 47 4.21 -48.14 -21.27
C LEU A 47 4.75 -48.62 -22.61
N LEU A 48 5.72 -47.92 -23.21
CA LEU A 48 6.34 -48.30 -24.48
C LEU A 48 7.09 -49.63 -24.35
N CYS A 49 7.83 -49.85 -23.26
CA CYS A 49 8.48 -51.13 -22.99
C CYS A 49 7.46 -52.27 -22.85
N ALA A 50 6.35 -52.03 -22.13
CA ALA A 50 5.29 -53.01 -21.95
C ALA A 50 4.57 -53.36 -23.28
N LEU A 51 4.31 -52.36 -24.13
CA LEU A 51 3.69 -52.57 -25.44
C LEU A 51 4.63 -53.25 -26.43
N ALA A 52 5.91 -52.86 -26.46
CA ALA A 52 6.92 -53.45 -27.34
C ALA A 52 7.23 -54.91 -26.96
N PHE A 53 7.06 -55.29 -25.70
CA PHE A 53 7.19 -56.67 -25.23
C PHE A 53 6.16 -57.62 -25.89
N ILE A 54 4.93 -57.15 -26.14
CA ILE A 54 3.84 -57.99 -26.67
C ILE A 54 4.23 -58.68 -28.01
N PRO A 55 4.75 -57.96 -29.03
CA PRO A 55 5.16 -58.60 -30.29
C PRO A 55 6.57 -59.20 -30.26
N THR A 56 7.51 -58.67 -29.49
CA THR A 56 8.93 -59.09 -29.55
C THR A 56 9.27 -60.24 -28.61
N GLY A 57 8.57 -60.36 -27.47
CA GLY A 57 8.87 -61.35 -26.44
C GLY A 57 10.23 -61.15 -25.75
N TRP A 58 10.91 -60.02 -25.95
CA TRP A 58 12.24 -59.77 -25.40
C TRP A 58 12.18 -59.59 -23.89
N ARG A 59 12.90 -60.45 -23.14
CA ARG A 59 12.92 -60.42 -21.67
C ARG A 59 13.44 -59.11 -21.10
N GLU A 60 14.34 -58.44 -21.81
CA GLU A 60 14.89 -57.14 -21.42
C GLU A 60 13.80 -56.04 -21.38
N LEU A 61 12.84 -56.08 -22.31
CA LEU A 61 11.72 -55.11 -22.34
C LEU A 61 10.74 -55.34 -21.18
N LEU A 62 10.50 -56.61 -20.83
CA LEU A 62 9.70 -56.96 -19.64
C LEU A 62 10.37 -56.48 -18.35
N ALA A 63 11.69 -56.69 -18.22
CA ALA A 63 12.45 -56.23 -17.06
C ALA A 63 12.40 -54.69 -16.93
N GLY A 64 12.56 -53.96 -18.04
CA GLY A 64 12.42 -52.51 -18.08
C GLY A 64 11.03 -52.03 -17.65
N ALA A 65 9.96 -52.69 -18.13
CA ALA A 65 8.59 -52.37 -17.74
C ALA A 65 8.33 -52.62 -16.24
N LEU A 66 8.80 -53.75 -15.68
CA LEU A 66 8.65 -54.06 -14.26
C LEU A 66 9.41 -53.08 -13.36
N LEU A 67 10.64 -52.71 -13.74
CA LEU A 67 11.43 -51.69 -13.03
C LEU A 67 10.72 -50.33 -13.07
N GLY A 68 10.23 -49.92 -14.24
CA GLY A 68 9.47 -48.67 -14.39
C GLY A 68 8.21 -48.62 -13.52
N VAL A 69 7.42 -49.71 -13.51
CA VAL A 69 6.26 -49.84 -12.61
C VAL A 69 6.69 -49.79 -11.14
N GLY A 70 7.78 -50.46 -10.77
CA GLY A 70 8.34 -50.42 -9.42
C GLY A 70 8.73 -49.01 -8.98
N MET A 71 9.41 -48.24 -9.84
CA MET A 71 9.78 -46.84 -9.56
C MET A 71 8.56 -45.94 -9.43
N LEU A 72 7.54 -46.10 -10.27
CA LEU A 72 6.29 -45.34 -10.18
C LEU A 72 5.51 -45.67 -8.91
N LEU A 73 5.42 -46.96 -8.54
CA LEU A 73 4.80 -47.38 -7.28
C LEU A 73 5.57 -46.88 -6.06
N PHE A 74 6.90 -46.92 -6.09
CA PHE A 74 7.74 -46.37 -5.03
C PHE A 74 7.57 -44.86 -4.90
N GLY A 75 7.57 -44.13 -6.02
CA GLY A 75 7.31 -42.69 -6.06
C GLY A 75 5.91 -42.36 -5.51
N LEU A 76 4.88 -43.12 -5.91
CA LEU A 76 3.52 -42.96 -5.42
C LEU A 76 3.43 -43.24 -3.92
N LEU A 77 3.89 -44.39 -3.47
CA LEU A 77 3.80 -44.81 -2.07
C LEU A 77 4.52 -43.83 -1.14
N THR A 78 5.70 -43.35 -1.55
CA THR A 78 6.41 -42.33 -0.78
C THR A 78 5.69 -40.97 -0.85
N SER A 79 5.06 -40.63 -1.97
CA SER A 79 4.24 -39.40 -2.14
C SER A 79 2.96 -39.37 -1.31
N LEU A 80 2.41 -40.53 -0.94
CA LEU A 80 1.30 -40.64 0.02
C LEU A 80 1.80 -40.29 1.45
N GLY A 81 1.81 -39.00 1.78
CA GLY A 81 2.14 -38.49 3.12
C GLY A 81 1.24 -37.34 3.57
N ASN A 82 1.32 -36.99 4.86
CA ASN A 82 0.56 -35.87 5.41
C ASN A 82 1.19 -34.53 4.99
N LEU A 83 0.38 -33.68 4.34
CA LEU A 83 0.73 -32.32 3.93
C LEU A 83 -0.17 -31.28 4.65
N SER A 84 -0.77 -31.66 5.78
CA SER A 84 -1.44 -30.71 6.67
C SER A 84 -0.38 -29.92 7.44
N CYS A 85 0.00 -28.76 6.91
CA CYS A 85 0.75 -27.75 7.64
C CYS A 85 -0.14 -26.51 7.69
N ASN A 86 -0.22 -25.88 8.85
CA ASN A 86 -0.66 -24.49 8.94
C ASN A 86 0.59 -23.60 8.93
N ALA A 87 0.49 -22.42 8.34
CA ALA A 87 1.56 -21.44 8.36
C ALA A 87 0.98 -20.11 8.84
N GLU A 88 1.67 -19.50 9.79
CA GLU A 88 1.34 -18.17 10.29
C GLU A 88 2.57 -17.28 10.09
N THR A 89 2.35 -16.15 9.45
CA THR A 89 3.38 -15.12 9.27
C THR A 89 3.13 -14.01 10.26
N SER A 90 4.11 -13.74 11.11
CA SER A 90 4.11 -12.60 12.02
C SER A 90 5.25 -11.67 11.66
N LEU A 91 4.94 -10.38 11.53
CA LEU A 91 5.93 -9.32 11.52
C LEU A 91 5.77 -8.52 12.80
N ASN A 92 6.89 -8.09 13.37
CA ASN A 92 6.89 -7.24 14.56
C ASN A 92 6.12 -5.93 14.32
N GLN A 93 6.16 -5.41 13.09
CA GLN A 93 5.45 -4.21 12.65
C GLN A 93 4.83 -4.44 11.27
N GLY A 94 3.62 -3.91 11.04
CA GLY A 94 2.92 -4.02 9.75
C GLY A 94 3.43 -3.07 8.67
N HIS A 95 4.41 -2.22 9.00
CA HIS A 95 5.10 -1.29 8.11
C HIS A 95 6.57 -1.21 8.54
N LEU A 96 7.41 -0.68 7.66
CA LEU A 96 8.83 -0.43 7.93
C LEU A 96 9.22 0.91 7.32
N GLU A 97 10.09 1.68 7.95
CA GLU A 97 10.65 2.88 7.32
C GLU A 97 11.90 2.53 6.50
N VAL A 98 12.24 3.35 5.50
CA VAL A 98 13.50 3.17 4.74
C VAL A 98 14.71 3.23 5.69
N GLY A 99 15.59 2.24 5.59
CA GLY A 99 16.74 2.00 6.48
C GLY A 99 16.38 1.18 7.72
N GLY A 100 15.10 0.93 7.97
CA GLY A 100 14.64 0.06 9.03
C GLY A 100 14.98 -1.41 8.78
N GLN A 101 15.01 -2.18 9.87
CA GLN A 101 15.15 -3.64 9.84
C GLN A 101 13.92 -4.27 10.48
N ALA A 102 13.40 -5.32 9.87
CA ALA A 102 12.31 -6.13 10.43
C ALA A 102 12.69 -7.60 10.42
N GLU A 103 12.20 -8.35 11.41
CA GLU A 103 12.31 -9.80 11.44
C GLU A 103 10.94 -10.39 11.07
N LEU A 104 10.89 -11.10 9.95
CA LEU A 104 9.74 -11.90 9.54
C LEU A 104 9.86 -13.28 10.17
N VAL A 105 8.91 -13.62 11.03
CA VAL A 105 8.83 -14.93 11.68
C VAL A 105 7.71 -15.74 11.04
N LEU A 106 8.11 -16.80 10.34
CA LEU A 106 7.21 -17.79 9.77
C LEU A 106 7.11 -18.97 10.74
N VAL A 107 5.92 -19.18 11.31
CA VAL A 107 5.62 -20.28 12.22
C VAL A 107 4.84 -21.35 11.45
N LEU A 108 5.38 -22.55 11.44
CA LEU A 108 4.82 -23.70 10.72
C LEU A 108 4.40 -24.72 11.75
N THR A 109 3.12 -25.06 11.77
CA THR A 109 2.56 -25.97 12.78
C THR A 109 1.86 -27.13 12.09
N ASN A 110 2.05 -28.34 12.62
CA ASN A 110 1.29 -29.51 12.18
C ASN A 110 0.02 -29.69 13.04
N PRO A 111 -1.17 -29.28 12.55
CA PRO A 111 -2.42 -29.49 13.28
C PRO A 111 -2.94 -30.93 13.20
N GLY A 112 -2.33 -31.78 12.36
CA GLY A 112 -2.80 -33.13 12.10
C GLY A 112 -2.35 -34.15 13.15
N SER A 113 -2.96 -35.33 13.10
CA SER A 113 -2.62 -36.48 13.97
C SER A 113 -1.47 -37.35 13.46
N ARG A 114 -0.87 -37.02 12.31
CA ARG A 114 0.28 -37.73 11.72
C ARG A 114 1.41 -36.76 11.40
N SER A 115 2.66 -37.24 11.47
CA SER A 115 3.84 -36.45 11.11
C SER A 115 3.72 -35.88 9.69
N THR A 116 4.09 -34.62 9.49
CA THR A 116 4.23 -34.05 8.15
C THR A 116 5.42 -34.67 7.43
N ARG A 117 5.38 -34.62 6.10
CA ARG A 117 6.51 -35.03 5.27
C ARG A 117 7.58 -33.95 5.25
N ARG A 118 8.84 -34.37 5.09
CA ARG A 118 9.94 -33.46 4.74
C ARG A 118 9.65 -32.84 3.38
N GLY A 119 9.99 -31.58 3.23
CA GLY A 119 9.75 -30.83 2.01
C GLY A 119 10.54 -29.53 1.99
N GLN A 120 10.05 -28.59 1.22
CA GLN A 120 10.55 -27.23 1.14
C GLN A 120 9.38 -26.27 1.28
N ILE A 121 9.67 -25.09 1.80
CA ILE A 121 8.74 -23.98 1.85
C ILE A 121 9.31 -22.86 1.01
N GLY A 122 8.52 -22.41 0.05
CA GLY A 122 8.73 -21.19 -0.68
C GLY A 122 7.92 -20.07 -0.06
N LEU A 123 8.56 -18.96 0.26
CA LEU A 123 7.92 -17.70 0.59
C LEU A 123 8.21 -16.72 -0.54
N ALA A 124 7.17 -16.27 -1.24
CA ALA A 124 7.31 -15.17 -2.19
C ALA A 124 7.57 -13.86 -1.43
N LEU A 125 8.60 -13.11 -1.84
CA LEU A 125 9.00 -11.83 -1.28
C LEU A 125 9.29 -10.87 -2.46
N GLY A 126 8.33 -10.03 -2.80
CA GLY A 126 8.40 -9.19 -4.00
C GLY A 126 8.61 -10.04 -5.26
N GLN A 127 9.68 -9.79 -6.00
CA GLN A 127 10.02 -10.56 -7.21
C GLN A 127 10.80 -11.87 -6.93
N GLY A 128 11.24 -12.08 -5.69
CA GLY A 128 12.02 -13.25 -5.28
C GLY A 128 11.18 -14.32 -4.59
N THR A 129 11.69 -15.55 -4.54
CA THR A 129 11.15 -16.61 -3.68
C THR A 129 12.25 -17.13 -2.78
N VAL A 130 12.06 -17.02 -1.47
CA VAL A 130 12.96 -17.62 -0.48
C VAL A 130 12.53 -19.05 -0.24
N ILE A 131 13.44 -19.99 -0.47
CA ILE A 131 13.21 -21.43 -0.28
C ILE A 131 13.93 -21.86 0.99
N ALA A 132 13.20 -22.49 1.91
CA ALA A 132 13.75 -23.06 3.13
C ALA A 132 13.36 -24.54 3.27
N PRO A 133 14.24 -25.40 3.81
CA PRO A 133 13.89 -26.80 4.06
C PRO A 133 12.84 -26.91 5.17
N LEU A 134 11.81 -27.73 4.95
CA LEU A 134 10.82 -28.08 5.95
C LEU A 134 11.16 -29.46 6.54
N PRO A 135 11.56 -29.55 7.82
CA PRO A 135 11.70 -30.84 8.50
C PRO A 135 10.34 -31.53 8.65
N ALA A 136 10.37 -32.84 8.91
CA ALA A 136 9.16 -33.57 9.30
C ALA A 136 8.74 -33.10 10.70
N LEU A 137 7.49 -32.65 10.83
CA LEU A 137 6.92 -32.16 12.08
C LEU A 137 5.99 -33.21 12.66
N ALA A 138 6.25 -33.64 13.89
CA ALA A 138 5.34 -34.49 14.64
C ALA A 138 3.97 -33.81 14.86
N PRO A 139 2.91 -34.56 15.20
CA PRO A 139 1.62 -33.98 15.57
C PRO A 139 1.76 -32.89 16.64
N GLY A 140 1.22 -31.70 16.39
CA GLY A 140 1.31 -30.55 17.29
C GLY A 140 2.68 -29.85 17.35
N GLN A 141 3.69 -30.34 16.64
CA GLN A 141 5.01 -29.70 16.61
C GLN A 141 4.98 -28.44 15.73
N SER A 142 5.67 -27.40 16.20
CA SER A 142 5.90 -26.17 15.46
C SER A 142 7.38 -26.00 15.09
N HIS A 143 7.62 -25.36 13.94
CA HIS A 143 8.94 -24.97 13.46
C HIS A 143 8.93 -23.51 13.05
N GLN A 144 9.94 -22.76 13.47
CA GLN A 144 10.04 -21.33 13.21
C GLN A 144 11.20 -21.06 12.26
N ILE A 145 10.92 -20.26 11.23
CA ILE A 145 11.91 -19.75 10.29
C ILE A 145 11.93 -18.24 10.45
N ARG A 146 13.11 -17.68 10.72
CA ARG A 146 13.31 -16.24 10.90
C ARG A 146 14.08 -15.67 9.72
N LEU A 147 13.51 -14.66 9.09
CA LEU A 147 14.11 -13.97 7.95
C LEU A 147 14.31 -12.51 8.33
N LYS A 148 15.53 -12.00 8.16
CA LYS A 148 15.83 -10.58 8.34
C LYS A 148 15.52 -9.84 7.05
N LEU A 149 14.72 -8.79 7.15
CA LEU A 149 14.35 -7.90 6.06
C LEU A 149 15.01 -6.54 6.30
N GLU A 150 15.71 -6.03 5.29
CA GLU A 150 16.31 -4.69 5.29
C GLU A 150 15.57 -3.82 4.27
N ALA A 151 14.93 -2.74 4.73
CA ALA A 151 14.26 -1.80 3.86
C ALA A 151 15.27 -0.84 3.21
N ARG A 152 15.77 -1.16 2.01
CA ARG A 152 16.76 -0.32 1.33
C ARG A 152 16.15 0.89 0.60
N SER A 153 14.97 0.70 0.03
CA SER A 153 14.24 1.71 -0.74
C SER A 153 12.76 1.65 -0.39
N ARG A 154 12.04 2.78 -0.47
CA ARG A 154 10.60 2.80 -0.27
C ARG A 154 9.89 1.96 -1.34
N GLY A 155 8.74 1.42 -1.00
CA GLY A 155 8.00 0.55 -1.90
C GLY A 155 6.95 -0.30 -1.21
N VAL A 156 6.08 -0.90 -2.01
CA VAL A 156 5.15 -1.93 -1.58
C VAL A 156 5.73 -3.29 -1.95
N ILE A 157 5.95 -4.16 -0.97
CA ILE A 157 6.46 -5.52 -1.16
C ILE A 157 5.35 -6.52 -0.87
N ASP A 158 5.09 -7.40 -1.83
CA ASP A 158 4.20 -8.54 -1.60
C ASP A 158 4.90 -9.60 -0.74
N LEU A 159 4.30 -9.90 0.41
CA LEU A 159 4.70 -10.96 1.32
C LEU A 159 3.77 -12.15 1.15
N GLY A 160 4.33 -13.25 0.66
CA GLY A 160 3.60 -14.48 0.39
C GLY A 160 2.95 -14.50 -1.00
N PRO A 161 2.27 -15.59 -1.36
CA PRO A 161 1.83 -16.67 -0.48
C PRO A 161 2.98 -17.55 0.05
N VAL A 162 2.80 -18.15 1.23
CA VAL A 162 3.65 -19.25 1.69
C VAL A 162 3.20 -20.52 0.98
N THR A 163 4.10 -21.16 0.26
CA THR A 163 3.84 -22.42 -0.43
C THR A 163 4.71 -23.53 0.13
N MET A 164 4.10 -24.66 0.42
CA MET A 164 4.81 -25.88 0.80
C MET A 164 4.87 -26.81 -0.40
N GLU A 165 6.06 -27.31 -0.69
CA GLU A 165 6.32 -28.30 -1.72
C GLU A 165 6.93 -29.56 -1.09
N ALA A 166 6.36 -30.71 -1.43
CA ALA A 166 6.89 -32.00 -1.03
C ALA A 166 6.96 -32.92 -2.25
N GLY A 167 8.14 -33.47 -2.51
CA GLY A 167 8.40 -34.42 -3.59
C GLY A 167 8.73 -35.81 -3.08
N ASP A 168 8.63 -36.82 -3.94
CA ASP A 168 9.26 -38.12 -3.72
C ASP A 168 10.77 -38.09 -4.01
N PRO A 169 11.56 -39.05 -3.48
CA PRO A 169 13.01 -39.08 -3.69
C PRO A 169 13.44 -39.24 -5.15
N LEU A 170 12.59 -39.83 -6.01
CA LEU A 170 12.86 -40.01 -7.44
C LEU A 170 12.41 -38.79 -8.27
N GLY A 171 11.73 -37.82 -7.66
CA GLY A 171 11.24 -36.60 -8.30
C GLY A 171 10.12 -36.84 -9.32
N LEU A 172 9.41 -37.97 -9.24
CA LEU A 172 8.33 -38.35 -10.16
C LEU A 172 7.01 -37.61 -9.87
N ILE A 173 6.78 -37.26 -8.61
CA ILE A 173 5.56 -36.64 -8.07
C ILE A 173 5.96 -35.49 -7.12
N ARG A 174 5.52 -34.28 -7.45
CA ARG A 174 5.64 -33.09 -6.60
C ARG A 174 4.27 -32.56 -6.24
N ARG A 175 4.00 -32.44 -4.95
CA ARG A 175 2.76 -31.85 -4.43
C ARG A 175 3.07 -30.46 -3.89
N ARG A 176 2.35 -29.47 -4.39
CA ARG A 176 2.41 -28.07 -3.94
C ARG A 176 1.11 -27.71 -3.23
N ARG A 177 1.23 -27.04 -2.09
CA ARG A 177 0.09 -26.51 -1.34
C ARG A 177 0.36 -25.07 -0.91
N ILE A 178 -0.58 -24.18 -1.18
CA ILE A 178 -0.56 -22.81 -0.66
C ILE A 178 -1.08 -22.86 0.78
N LEU A 179 -0.31 -22.33 1.72
CA LEU A 179 -0.63 -22.34 3.15
C LEU A 179 -1.26 -21.02 3.62
N THR A 180 -0.82 -19.89 3.07
CA THR A 180 -1.33 -18.55 3.42
C THR A 180 -1.65 -17.73 2.18
N GLY A 181 -2.47 -16.69 2.34
CA GLY A 181 -2.63 -15.64 1.33
C GLY A 181 -1.42 -14.69 1.27
N ALA A 182 -1.37 -13.90 0.20
CA ALA A 182 -0.43 -12.79 0.08
C ALA A 182 -0.90 -11.59 0.94
N ARG A 183 0.05 -10.85 1.50
CA ARG A 183 -0.18 -9.59 2.23
C ARG A 183 0.81 -8.54 1.72
N LYS A 184 0.41 -7.28 1.71
CA LYS A 184 1.30 -6.17 1.36
C LYS A 184 2.09 -5.72 2.59
N LEU A 185 3.39 -5.51 2.43
CA LEU A 185 4.26 -4.81 3.37
C LEU A 185 4.61 -3.46 2.77
N TYR A 186 4.31 -2.40 3.51
CA TYR A 186 4.59 -1.03 3.11
C TYR A 186 5.91 -0.59 3.71
N ILE A 187 6.84 -0.17 2.85
CA ILE A 187 8.07 0.50 3.24
C ILE A 187 7.86 2.01 3.08
N HIS A 188 7.61 2.68 4.19
CA HIS A 188 7.33 4.11 4.27
C HIS A 188 8.58 4.95 3.96
N PRO A 189 8.42 6.10 3.27
CA PRO A 189 9.49 7.08 3.16
C PRO A 189 9.90 7.58 4.55
N ARG A 190 11.14 8.06 4.70
CA ARG A 190 11.57 8.65 5.96
C ARG A 190 10.88 9.99 6.14
N THR A 191 10.21 10.16 7.28
CA THR A 191 9.61 11.44 7.64
C THR A 191 10.44 12.14 8.70
N VAL A 192 10.25 13.46 8.79
CA VAL A 192 10.78 14.28 9.89
C VAL A 192 9.62 14.92 10.63
N ALA A 193 9.74 15.03 11.96
CA ALA A 193 8.77 15.77 12.75
C ALA A 193 8.89 17.27 12.41
N LEU A 194 7.80 17.86 11.95
CA LEU A 194 7.70 19.28 11.64
C LEU A 194 7.03 20.03 12.80
N PRO A 195 7.27 21.34 12.97
CA PRO A 195 6.46 22.17 13.88
C PRO A 195 5.01 22.28 13.38
N PRO A 196 4.05 22.72 14.22
CA PRO A 196 2.71 23.08 13.77
C PRO A 196 2.79 24.06 12.62
N LEU A 197 2.06 23.75 11.54
CA LEU A 197 1.90 24.71 10.46
C LEU A 197 0.93 25.78 10.97
N GLU A 198 1.43 26.77 11.72
CA GLU A 198 0.58 27.82 12.31
C GLU A 198 -0.08 28.66 11.20
N ALA A 199 -1.25 29.22 11.50
CA ALA A 199 -2.08 30.02 10.59
C ALA A 199 -1.45 31.35 10.11
N GLY A 200 -0.12 31.51 10.24
CA GLY A 200 0.65 32.66 9.77
C GLY A 200 0.86 32.68 8.25
N LEU A 201 0.71 31.54 7.58
CA LEU A 201 0.86 31.47 6.14
C LEU A 201 -0.26 32.22 5.37
N GLU A 202 -1.43 32.39 5.99
CA GLU A 202 -2.51 33.26 5.50
C GLU A 202 -2.26 34.75 5.82
N ARG A 203 -1.36 35.07 6.76
CA ARG A 203 -1.21 36.44 7.29
C ARG A 203 -0.10 37.25 6.61
N ASP A 204 0.98 36.60 6.17
CA ASP A 204 2.17 37.31 5.66
C ASP A 204 2.42 37.15 4.15
N LEU A 205 1.67 36.28 3.46
CA LEU A 205 1.82 36.11 1.99
C LEU A 205 1.11 37.19 1.17
N GLU A 206 0.20 37.95 1.80
CA GLU A 206 -0.53 39.06 1.18
C GLU A 206 0.22 40.41 1.28
N GLY A 207 1.23 40.54 2.15
CA GLY A 207 2.03 41.77 2.28
C GLY A 207 1.28 43.05 2.64
N ASP A 208 -0.01 42.98 3.02
CA ASP A 208 -0.84 44.13 3.37
C ASP A 208 -1.38 44.01 4.81
N PRO A 209 -1.06 44.94 5.72
CA PRO A 209 -1.74 45.04 7.02
C PRO A 209 -3.13 45.67 6.83
N GLY A 210 -3.98 45.04 6.02
CA GLY A 210 -5.38 45.42 5.83
C GLY A 210 -6.27 44.77 6.90
N PRO A 211 -7.22 45.50 7.52
CA PRO A 211 -8.17 44.90 8.46
C PRO A 211 -9.24 44.14 7.67
N GLY A 212 -8.96 42.89 7.31
CA GLY A 212 -9.83 42.10 6.44
C GLY A 212 -9.82 40.62 6.78
N ILE A 213 -10.20 40.25 8.00
CA ILE A 213 -10.69 38.89 8.23
C ILE A 213 -11.94 38.75 7.36
N VAL A 214 -11.87 37.94 6.31
CA VAL A 214 -13.04 37.58 5.52
C VAL A 214 -13.99 36.81 6.44
N ASP A 215 -15.23 37.29 6.57
CA ASP A 215 -16.24 36.80 7.51
C ASP A 215 -16.63 35.32 7.26
N ASP A 216 -16.17 34.71 6.15
CA ASP A 216 -16.44 33.33 5.75
C ASP A 216 -15.58 32.26 6.46
N ASP A 217 -14.46 32.64 7.09
CA ASP A 217 -13.56 31.70 7.83
C ASP A 217 -13.83 31.62 9.34
N LEU A 218 -14.90 32.27 9.78
CA LEU A 218 -15.25 32.46 11.18
C LEU A 218 -16.57 31.74 11.50
N GLU A 219 -16.51 30.63 12.24
CA GLU A 219 -17.71 29.96 12.72
C GLU A 219 -18.27 30.69 13.96
N PHE A 220 -19.60 30.87 14.01
CA PHE A 220 -20.26 31.47 15.15
C PHE A 220 -20.04 30.60 16.39
N HIS A 221 -19.32 31.13 17.38
CA HIS A 221 -19.00 30.42 18.61
C HIS A 221 -20.03 30.72 19.70
N ALA A 222 -20.24 32.01 20.00
CA ALA A 222 -21.14 32.43 21.07
C ALA A 222 -21.63 33.88 20.90
N LEU A 223 -22.66 34.25 21.67
CA LEU A 223 -23.04 35.66 21.87
C LEU A 223 -22.47 36.12 23.21
N ARG A 224 -21.77 37.26 23.21
CA ARG A 224 -21.29 37.89 24.45
C ARG A 224 -21.76 39.34 24.57
N PRO A 225 -21.81 39.91 25.78
CA PRO A 225 -22.03 41.35 25.95
C PRO A 225 -20.95 42.16 25.21
N TYR A 226 -21.39 43.25 24.56
CA TYR A 226 -20.54 44.23 23.91
C TYR A 226 -19.58 44.86 24.90
N VAL A 227 -18.30 44.96 24.53
CA VAL A 227 -17.29 45.71 25.25
C VAL A 227 -16.84 46.88 24.37
N PRO A 228 -16.66 48.09 24.91
CA PRO A 228 -16.14 49.22 24.15
C PRO A 228 -14.84 48.87 23.41
N GLY A 229 -14.85 49.00 22.09
CA GLY A 229 -13.77 48.57 21.20
C GLY A 229 -14.17 47.44 20.25
N ASP A 230 -15.29 46.74 20.52
CA ASP A 230 -15.85 45.76 19.61
C ASP A 230 -16.46 46.42 18.36
N ASP A 231 -16.34 45.76 17.21
CA ASP A 231 -16.93 46.21 15.95
C ASP A 231 -18.47 46.14 16.00
N ILE A 232 -19.11 47.29 15.79
CA ILE A 232 -20.57 47.44 15.77
C ILE A 232 -21.22 46.58 14.68
N LYS A 233 -20.51 46.28 13.58
CA LYS A 233 -21.03 45.41 12.51
C LYS A 233 -21.31 43.98 13.00
N ARG A 234 -20.63 43.54 14.07
CA ARG A 234 -20.79 42.20 14.66
C ARG A 234 -21.91 42.14 15.71
N VAL A 235 -22.66 43.22 15.92
CA VAL A 235 -23.78 43.25 16.87
C VAL A 235 -24.95 42.41 16.36
N HIS A 236 -25.42 41.49 17.20
CA HIS A 236 -26.59 40.68 16.90
C HIS A 236 -27.87 41.37 17.39
N TRP A 237 -28.46 42.22 16.54
CA TRP A 237 -29.61 43.05 16.89
C TRP A 237 -30.80 42.27 17.47
N LEU A 238 -31.08 41.07 16.97
CA LEU A 238 -32.18 40.25 17.47
C LEU A 238 -31.95 39.77 18.91
N SER A 239 -30.70 39.42 19.26
CA SER A 239 -30.35 39.03 20.64
C SER A 239 -30.24 40.24 21.57
N THR A 240 -29.72 41.37 21.06
CA THR A 240 -29.72 42.65 21.76
C THR A 240 -31.13 43.08 22.17
N ALA A 241 -32.10 42.97 21.25
CA ALA A 241 -33.49 43.33 21.53
C ALA A 241 -34.16 42.47 22.61
N ARG A 242 -33.72 41.21 22.77
CA ARG A 242 -34.24 40.30 23.80
C ARG A 242 -33.54 40.43 25.14
N ALA A 243 -32.22 40.66 25.13
CA ALA A 243 -31.41 40.74 26.34
C ALA A 243 -31.43 42.13 27.01
N GLY A 244 -31.80 43.18 26.27
CA GLY A 244 -31.78 44.57 26.76
C GLY A 244 -30.37 45.18 26.84
N THR A 245 -29.34 44.43 26.45
CA THR A 245 -27.93 44.85 26.39
C THR A 245 -27.34 44.52 25.01
N LEU A 246 -26.41 45.33 24.50
CA LEU A 246 -25.74 45.07 23.22
C LEU A 246 -25.01 43.73 23.26
N MET A 247 -25.37 42.81 22.36
CA MET A 247 -24.75 41.50 22.22
C MET A 247 -23.95 41.45 20.91
N VAL A 248 -22.71 40.98 20.98
CA VAL A 248 -21.80 40.82 19.83
C VAL A 248 -21.63 39.34 19.53
N ARG A 249 -21.64 38.98 18.24
CA ARG A 249 -21.26 37.65 17.78
C ARG A 249 -19.76 37.46 18.02
N GLN A 250 -19.41 36.52 18.89
CA GLN A 250 -18.06 36.04 19.04
C GLN A 250 -17.84 34.93 18.02
N TYR A 251 -16.83 35.11 17.21
CA TYR A 251 -16.40 34.15 16.22
C TYR A 251 -15.10 33.52 16.68
N GLU A 252 -14.96 32.21 16.45
CA GLU A 252 -13.70 31.50 16.65
C GLU A 252 -13.07 31.24 15.28
N PRO A 253 -11.74 31.44 15.11
CA PRO A 253 -11.05 31.09 13.87
C PRO A 253 -11.30 29.62 13.57
N THR A 254 -11.92 29.33 12.44
CA THR A 254 -12.09 27.94 12.05
C THR A 254 -10.75 27.45 11.50
N LEU A 255 -10.19 26.38 12.05
CA LEU A 255 -8.95 25.73 11.55
C LEU A 255 -9.12 25.09 10.15
N ARG A 256 -10.01 25.61 9.31
CA ARG A 256 -10.41 25.06 8.01
C ARG A 256 -9.51 25.52 6.86
N THR A 257 -8.24 25.86 7.12
CA THR A 257 -7.24 26.01 6.06
C THR A 257 -7.20 24.72 5.24
N ARG A 258 -7.66 24.80 3.98
CA ARG A 258 -7.64 23.68 3.05
C ARG A 258 -6.30 23.69 2.33
N ILE A 259 -5.48 22.69 2.61
CA ILE A 259 -4.13 22.57 2.04
C ILE A 259 -4.20 21.63 0.85
N LYS A 260 -3.73 22.11 -0.31
CA LYS A 260 -3.46 21.29 -1.49
C LYS A 260 -1.97 20.99 -1.51
N LEU A 261 -1.59 19.72 -1.42
CA LEU A 261 -0.20 19.28 -1.43
C LEU A 261 0.04 18.46 -2.70
N ILE A 262 0.94 18.93 -3.57
CA ILE A 262 1.19 18.36 -4.89
C ILE A 262 2.64 17.88 -4.94
N LEU A 263 2.85 16.65 -5.39
CA LEU A 263 4.16 16.14 -5.75
C LEU A 263 4.30 16.14 -7.27
N ASP A 264 5.35 16.78 -7.77
CA ASP A 264 5.75 16.66 -9.16
C ASP A 264 6.24 15.25 -9.45
N GLY A 265 5.53 14.54 -10.32
CA GLY A 265 5.88 13.18 -10.72
C GLY A 265 6.90 13.07 -11.82
N GLN A 266 7.20 14.16 -12.50
CA GLN A 266 7.91 14.11 -13.76
C GLN A 266 9.36 13.71 -13.52
N ALA A 267 9.82 12.58 -14.07
CA ALA A 267 11.20 12.15 -13.89
C ALA A 267 12.21 13.20 -14.38
N ALA A 268 11.85 14.02 -15.38
CA ALA A 268 12.68 15.09 -15.93
C ALA A 268 12.90 16.27 -14.98
N SER A 269 12.04 16.45 -13.97
CA SER A 269 12.19 17.51 -12.96
C SER A 269 13.29 17.22 -11.93
N TYR A 270 13.84 16.00 -11.92
CA TYR A 270 14.82 15.54 -10.95
C TYR A 270 16.14 15.17 -11.67
N ARG A 271 17.29 15.55 -11.12
CA ARG A 271 18.61 15.14 -11.65
C ARG A 271 18.89 13.67 -11.40
N SER A 272 18.34 13.12 -10.32
CA SER A 272 18.62 11.76 -9.86
C SER A 272 17.42 11.11 -9.17
N ALA A 273 17.46 9.78 -9.04
CA ALA A 273 16.46 9.04 -8.27
C ALA A 273 16.46 9.43 -6.78
N ASP A 274 17.64 9.68 -6.19
CA ASP A 274 17.77 10.05 -4.77
C ASP A 274 17.11 11.41 -4.47
N GLU A 275 17.15 12.32 -5.44
CA GLU A 275 16.49 13.62 -5.34
C GLU A 275 14.96 13.49 -5.39
N PHE A 276 14.44 12.59 -6.22
CA PHE A 276 13.03 12.22 -6.21
C PHE A 276 12.62 11.57 -4.88
N GLU A 277 13.46 10.70 -4.32
CA GLU A 277 13.22 10.13 -2.99
C GLU A 277 13.17 11.23 -1.91
N LEU A 278 14.07 12.23 -1.95
CA LEU A 278 14.03 13.38 -1.06
C LEU A 278 12.73 14.18 -1.20
N ALA A 279 12.26 14.43 -2.43
CA ALA A 279 10.97 15.09 -2.65
C ALA A 279 9.80 14.29 -2.06
N VAL A 280 9.80 12.97 -2.18
CA VAL A 280 8.81 12.11 -1.52
C VAL A 280 8.93 12.17 0.01
N GLU A 281 10.15 12.22 0.57
CA GLU A 281 10.37 12.38 2.03
C GLU A 281 9.80 13.74 2.54
N ILE A 282 10.01 14.83 1.80
CA ILE A 282 9.46 16.16 2.10
C ILE A 282 7.94 16.15 2.02
N TYR A 283 7.39 15.65 0.92
CA TYR A 283 5.95 15.52 0.69
C TYR A 283 5.27 14.70 1.79
N ALA A 284 5.83 13.54 2.12
CA ALA A 284 5.31 12.65 3.16
C ALA A 284 5.34 13.32 4.55
N SER A 285 6.41 14.06 4.86
CA SER A 285 6.54 14.78 6.14
C SER A 285 5.50 15.89 6.28
N LEU A 286 5.30 16.70 5.23
CA LEU A 286 4.30 17.77 5.20
C LEU A 286 2.88 17.22 5.29
N GLY A 287 2.56 16.19 4.51
CA GLY A 287 1.24 15.58 4.55
C GLY A 287 0.92 14.96 5.91
N CYS A 288 1.88 14.24 6.51
CA CYS A 288 1.71 13.73 7.87
C CYS A 288 1.48 14.86 8.88
N ARG A 289 2.25 15.96 8.80
CA ARG A 289 2.04 17.12 9.68
C ARG A 289 0.64 17.72 9.52
N CYS A 290 0.20 17.92 8.28
CA CYS A 290 -1.14 18.47 8.00
C CYS A 290 -2.26 17.60 8.59
N LEU A 291 -2.12 16.27 8.48
CA LEU A 291 -3.09 15.32 9.03
C LEU A 291 -3.06 15.28 10.57
N LEU A 292 -1.87 15.34 11.17
CA LEU A 292 -1.71 15.42 12.63
C LEU A 292 -2.28 16.72 13.20
N ASP A 293 -2.21 17.82 12.45
CA ASP A 293 -2.82 19.11 12.80
C ASP A 293 -4.33 19.17 12.56
N GLY A 294 -4.94 18.08 12.07
CA GLY A 294 -6.37 18.01 11.78
C GLY A 294 -6.82 18.89 10.61
N ARG A 295 -5.90 19.30 9.72
CA ARG A 295 -6.20 20.15 8.57
C ARG A 295 -6.81 19.35 7.42
N ARG A 296 -7.62 20.02 6.59
CA ARG A 296 -8.19 19.41 5.38
C ARG A 296 -7.11 19.34 4.29
N LEU A 297 -6.50 18.17 4.13
CA LEU A 297 -5.46 17.91 3.14
C LEU A 297 -6.05 17.28 1.88
N GLN A 298 -5.80 17.90 0.74
CA GLN A 298 -5.91 17.27 -0.57
C GLN A 298 -4.51 17.00 -1.10
N ALA A 299 -4.10 15.74 -1.04
CA ALA A 299 -2.79 15.29 -1.48
C ALA A 299 -2.87 14.74 -2.90
N LEU A 300 -2.14 15.34 -3.83
CA LEU A 300 -2.00 14.90 -5.22
C LEU A 300 -0.59 14.34 -5.44
N ALA A 301 -0.53 13.18 -6.05
CA ALA A 301 0.72 12.54 -6.44
C ALA A 301 0.51 11.78 -7.76
N PRO A 302 1.60 11.36 -8.42
CA PRO A 302 1.52 10.56 -9.64
C PRO A 302 0.79 9.24 -9.39
N GLU A 303 0.10 8.75 -10.41
CA GLU A 303 -0.62 7.49 -10.30
C GLU A 303 0.35 6.33 -9.98
N PRO A 304 0.15 5.57 -8.88
CA PRO A 304 1.11 4.55 -8.44
C PRO A 304 1.20 3.31 -9.35
N ASP A 305 0.10 2.96 -10.02
CA ASP A 305 -0.06 1.66 -10.67
C ASP A 305 0.32 1.67 -12.18
N ASP A 306 0.43 2.85 -12.80
CA ASP A 306 0.82 2.99 -14.20
C ASP A 306 1.86 4.12 -14.39
N PRO A 307 3.13 3.79 -14.66
CA PRO A 307 4.19 4.77 -14.94
C PRO A 307 3.95 5.64 -16.19
N HIS A 308 2.98 5.25 -17.02
CA HIS A 308 2.57 5.95 -18.24
C HIS A 308 1.17 6.57 -18.11
N ALA A 309 0.51 6.45 -16.95
CA ALA A 309 -0.76 7.12 -16.74
C ALA A 309 -0.59 8.64 -16.79
N HIS A 310 -1.53 9.28 -17.48
CA HIS A 310 -1.54 10.71 -17.67
C HIS A 310 -2.40 11.32 -16.56
N GLY A 311 -1.76 11.79 -15.49
CA GLY A 311 -2.44 12.58 -14.47
C GLY A 311 -1.92 12.37 -13.04
N THR A 312 -2.44 13.19 -12.15
CA THR A 312 -2.30 13.02 -10.69
C THR A 312 -3.52 12.32 -10.11
N THR A 313 -3.30 11.53 -9.07
CA THR A 313 -4.37 10.92 -8.28
C THR A 313 -4.40 11.53 -6.89
N THR A 314 -5.60 11.63 -6.32
CA THR A 314 -5.78 12.03 -4.93
C THR A 314 -5.43 10.87 -4.02
N LEU A 315 -4.42 11.06 -3.16
CA LEU A 315 -4.04 10.08 -2.15
C LEU A 315 -5.04 10.06 -0.98
N PRO A 316 -5.18 8.92 -0.28
CA PRO A 316 -5.99 8.86 0.93
C PRO A 316 -5.41 9.78 2.02
N THR A 317 -6.26 10.64 2.57
CA THR A 317 -5.91 11.63 3.60
C THR A 317 -6.74 11.49 4.88
N GLU A 318 -7.24 10.27 5.15
CA GLU A 318 -8.06 9.99 6.34
C GLU A 318 -7.21 9.84 7.61
N ASP A 319 -6.05 9.17 7.48
CA ASP A 319 -5.14 8.87 8.59
C ASP A 319 -3.68 8.95 8.11
N PRO A 320 -2.72 9.44 8.93
CA PRO A 320 -1.32 9.53 8.54
C PRO A 320 -0.72 8.20 8.05
N ARG A 321 -1.15 7.06 8.61
CA ARG A 321 -0.63 5.76 8.17
C ARG A 321 -1.10 5.41 6.77
N SER A 322 -2.40 5.61 6.48
CA SER A 322 -2.96 5.35 5.15
C SER A 322 -2.31 6.24 4.07
N PHE A 323 -2.01 7.49 4.44
CA PHE A 323 -1.28 8.42 3.60
C PHE A 323 0.16 7.94 3.33
N LEU A 324 0.90 7.50 4.36
CA LEU A 324 2.24 6.93 4.19
C LEU A 324 2.26 5.62 3.40
N ASP A 325 1.26 4.75 3.60
CA ASP A 325 1.06 3.54 2.80
C ASP A 325 0.93 3.89 1.30
N ALA A 326 0.20 4.97 0.99
CA ALA A 326 0.06 5.47 -0.38
C ALA A 326 1.35 6.13 -0.90
N CYS A 327 2.05 6.94 -0.09
CA CYS A 327 3.35 7.51 -0.45
C CYS A 327 4.41 6.45 -0.77
N SER A 328 4.31 5.27 -0.17
CA SER A 328 5.21 4.15 -0.42
C SER A 328 5.10 3.59 -1.84
N ALA A 329 3.95 3.79 -2.50
CA ALA A 329 3.70 3.29 -3.85
C ALA A 329 4.07 4.29 -4.95
N ILE A 330 4.36 5.55 -4.61
CA ILE A 330 4.67 6.61 -5.57
C ILE A 330 5.91 6.25 -6.40
N ARG A 331 5.80 6.42 -7.72
CA ARG A 331 6.89 6.26 -8.69
C ARG A 331 7.00 7.50 -9.58
N PRO A 332 8.21 7.81 -10.09
CA PRO A 332 8.35 8.89 -11.05
C PRO A 332 7.77 8.46 -12.39
N ARG A 333 7.04 9.37 -13.03
CA ARG A 333 6.44 9.21 -14.35
C ARG A 333 7.49 9.40 -15.43
N GLN A 334 7.42 8.59 -16.50
CA GLN A 334 8.40 8.58 -17.60
C GLN A 334 7.87 9.17 -18.91
N ASP A 335 6.67 9.74 -18.92
CA ASP A 335 6.05 10.31 -20.12
C ASP A 335 6.69 11.66 -20.51
N SER A 336 6.42 12.11 -21.74
CA SER A 336 6.93 13.39 -22.27
C SER A 336 5.99 14.57 -22.00
N TYR A 337 5.10 14.47 -21.00
CA TYR A 337 4.11 15.49 -20.73
C TYR A 337 4.71 16.59 -19.84
N ASP A 338 4.92 17.78 -20.42
CA ASP A 338 5.72 18.86 -19.83
C ASP A 338 5.03 19.65 -18.69
N LYS A 339 3.72 19.47 -18.46
CA LYS A 339 3.02 20.31 -17.48
C LYS A 339 2.76 19.56 -16.15
N PRO A 340 3.23 20.10 -15.01
CA PRO A 340 2.74 19.65 -13.71
C PRO A 340 1.22 19.82 -13.67
N ASP A 341 0.52 18.81 -13.15
CA ASP A 341 -0.94 18.70 -13.17
C ASP A 341 -1.57 19.63 -12.12
N LEU A 342 -1.36 20.93 -12.27
CA LEU A 342 -1.92 21.98 -11.41
C LEU A 342 -3.39 22.28 -11.75
N ALA A 343 -3.87 21.78 -12.90
CA ALA A 343 -5.06 22.29 -13.58
C ALA A 343 -6.38 22.03 -12.84
N ASP A 344 -6.47 20.99 -12.00
CA ASP A 344 -7.73 20.61 -11.34
C ASP A 344 -7.74 20.98 -9.84
N ALA A 345 -7.50 22.25 -9.50
CA ALA A 345 -7.75 22.75 -8.14
C ALA A 345 -9.25 23.02 -7.94
N PRO A 346 -9.90 22.45 -6.90
CA PRO A 346 -11.22 22.92 -6.51
C PRO A 346 -11.14 24.38 -6.04
N GLU A 347 -12.18 25.16 -6.31
CA GLU A 347 -12.25 26.64 -6.23
C GLU A 347 -11.98 27.27 -4.82
N GLN A 348 -11.60 26.50 -3.80
CA GLN A 348 -11.46 26.95 -2.40
C GLN A 348 -10.26 26.31 -1.68
N THR A 349 -9.04 26.48 -2.19
CA THR A 349 -7.81 26.11 -1.49
C THR A 349 -7.21 27.32 -0.77
N SER A 350 -6.88 27.20 0.51
CA SER A 350 -6.27 28.28 1.29
C SER A 350 -4.76 28.34 1.09
N LEU A 351 -4.13 27.21 0.75
CA LEU A 351 -2.70 27.09 0.51
C LEU A 351 -2.43 25.97 -0.48
N THR A 352 -1.58 26.23 -1.48
CA THR A 352 -1.04 25.18 -2.36
C THR A 352 0.45 25.00 -2.11
N ILE A 353 0.87 23.80 -1.72
CA ILE A 353 2.27 23.41 -1.60
C ILE A 353 2.63 22.49 -2.76
N LEU A 354 3.62 22.88 -3.57
CA LEU A 354 4.16 22.08 -4.66
C LEU A 354 5.57 21.62 -4.31
N VAL A 355 5.78 20.31 -4.30
CA VAL A 355 7.09 19.69 -4.11
C VAL A 355 7.62 19.21 -5.46
N THR A 356 8.79 19.67 -5.88
CA THR A 356 9.43 19.32 -7.16
C THR A 356 10.94 19.11 -6.98
N GLY A 357 11.63 18.73 -8.05
CA GLY A 357 13.10 18.62 -8.08
C GLY A 357 13.78 19.91 -8.51
N SER A 358 15.11 19.88 -8.55
CA SER A 358 15.98 20.98 -8.93
C SER A 358 15.92 21.38 -10.40
N LEU A 359 15.55 20.44 -11.29
CA LEU A 359 15.39 20.66 -12.73
C LEU A 359 13.94 20.94 -13.14
N GLY A 360 13.00 20.82 -12.20
CA GLY A 360 11.61 21.21 -12.42
C GLY A 360 11.54 22.67 -12.83
N ASP A 361 10.51 23.03 -13.58
CA ASP A 361 10.33 24.41 -14.02
C ASP A 361 10.20 25.33 -12.80
N ARG A 362 11.30 26.01 -12.45
CA ARG A 362 11.38 26.96 -11.35
C ARG A 362 10.69 28.28 -11.70
N GLN A 363 10.13 28.42 -12.91
CA GLN A 363 9.46 29.65 -13.34
C GLN A 363 8.14 29.82 -12.61
N PRO A 364 8.07 30.71 -11.62
CA PRO A 364 6.87 30.87 -10.82
C PRO A 364 5.73 31.51 -11.64
N SER A 365 6.06 32.18 -12.74
CA SER A 365 5.10 32.75 -13.67
C SER A 365 4.20 31.70 -14.31
N VAL A 366 4.70 30.51 -14.66
CA VAL A 366 3.85 29.46 -15.29
C VAL A 366 2.92 28.79 -14.26
N LEU A 367 3.40 28.67 -13.01
CA LEU A 367 2.63 28.17 -11.87
C LEU A 367 1.58 29.19 -11.41
N ALA A 368 1.96 30.48 -11.36
CA ALA A 368 1.10 31.59 -11.00
C ALA A 368 0.07 31.88 -12.10
N ASP A 369 0.47 31.89 -13.38
CA ASP A 369 -0.40 32.18 -14.54
C ASP A 369 -1.57 31.20 -14.65
N GLY A 370 -1.39 29.93 -14.26
CA GLY A 370 -2.46 28.94 -14.17
C GLY A 370 -3.45 29.18 -13.02
N SER A 371 -3.02 29.87 -11.96
CA SER A 371 -3.82 30.21 -10.77
C SER A 371 -4.39 31.64 -10.76
N THR A 372 -4.18 32.42 -11.84
CA THR A 372 -4.51 33.87 -11.92
C THR A 372 -5.99 34.25 -11.80
N GLN A 373 -6.90 33.34 -11.45
CA GLN A 373 -8.30 33.69 -11.22
C GLN A 373 -8.79 33.55 -9.76
N ASN A 374 -8.03 32.92 -8.85
CA ASN A 374 -8.35 32.91 -7.41
C ASN A 374 -7.07 32.87 -6.55
N ALA A 375 -6.84 33.96 -5.82
CA ALA A 375 -5.62 34.28 -5.08
C ALA A 375 -5.43 33.40 -3.83
N SER A 376 -4.89 32.19 -4.00
CA SER A 376 -4.37 31.39 -2.87
C SER A 376 -2.84 31.36 -2.90
N PRO A 377 -2.16 31.55 -1.76
CA PRO A 377 -0.71 31.50 -1.71
C PRO A 377 -0.14 30.16 -2.19
N VAL A 378 0.99 30.22 -2.88
CA VAL A 378 1.72 29.05 -3.38
C VAL A 378 3.06 28.91 -2.67
N MET A 379 3.37 27.73 -2.16
CA MET A 379 4.67 27.38 -1.60
C MET A 379 5.34 26.32 -2.48
N LEU A 380 6.43 26.70 -3.15
CA LEU A 380 7.27 25.81 -3.93
C LEU A 380 8.42 25.27 -3.07
N LEU A 381 8.54 23.95 -3.00
CA LEU A 381 9.61 23.25 -2.33
C LEU A 381 10.41 22.43 -3.34
N ALA A 382 11.62 22.88 -3.65
CA ALA A 382 12.53 22.17 -4.55
C ALA A 382 13.48 21.27 -3.74
N ALA A 383 13.45 19.96 -4.01
CA ALA A 383 14.46 19.03 -3.54
C ALA A 383 15.71 19.16 -4.39
N ASP A 384 16.85 19.48 -3.77
CA ASP A 384 18.13 19.66 -4.46
C ASP A 384 19.28 19.22 -3.56
N LEU A 385 19.77 18.00 -3.77
CA LEU A 385 20.78 17.36 -2.91
C LEU A 385 22.11 18.12 -2.85
N ASP A 386 22.43 18.93 -3.87
CA ASP A 386 23.70 19.65 -3.98
C ASP A 386 23.60 21.11 -3.51
N ALA A 387 22.38 21.63 -3.29
CA ALA A 387 22.15 23.01 -2.91
C ALA A 387 22.09 23.19 -1.38
N HIS A 388 22.52 24.37 -0.93
CA HIS A 388 22.28 24.80 0.45
C HIS A 388 20.81 25.17 0.65
N PRO A 389 20.24 24.88 1.84
CA PRO A 389 18.87 25.25 2.13
C PRO A 389 18.70 26.76 2.03
N SER A 390 17.68 27.19 1.29
CA SER A 390 17.39 28.61 1.08
C SER A 390 15.88 28.84 1.05
N LEU A 391 15.47 30.02 1.49
CA LEU A 391 14.07 30.45 1.51
C LEU A 391 14.01 31.85 0.88
N GLN A 392 13.14 32.02 -0.11
CA GLN A 392 12.87 33.29 -0.78
C GLN A 392 11.36 33.52 -0.78
N THR A 393 10.93 34.65 -0.21
CA THR A 393 9.52 35.03 -0.17
C THR A 393 9.26 36.16 -1.17
N GLN A 394 8.23 35.99 -1.98
CA GLN A 394 7.64 36.98 -2.86
C GLN A 394 6.14 37.10 -2.53
N PRO A 395 5.46 38.20 -2.85
CA PRO A 395 4.02 38.32 -2.63
C PRO A 395 3.26 37.16 -3.30
N GLY A 396 2.50 36.40 -2.51
CA GLY A 396 1.76 35.21 -2.96
C GLY A 396 2.59 33.96 -3.27
N LEU A 397 3.92 33.99 -3.11
CA LEU A 397 4.82 32.88 -3.45
C LEU A 397 5.97 32.71 -2.47
N VAL A 398 6.11 31.52 -1.91
CA VAL A 398 7.29 31.11 -1.12
C VAL A 398 8.08 30.07 -1.89
N ASN A 399 9.34 30.34 -2.19
CA ASN A 399 10.26 29.37 -2.78
C ASN A 399 11.24 28.90 -1.71
N ALA A 400 11.25 27.61 -1.38
CA ALA A 400 12.30 27.03 -0.56
C ALA A 400 13.03 25.90 -1.30
N VAL A 401 14.34 25.83 -1.08
CA VAL A 401 15.19 24.74 -1.55
C VAL A 401 15.60 23.90 -0.35
N VAL A 402 15.44 22.59 -0.45
CA VAL A 402 15.73 21.63 0.61
C VAL A 402 16.79 20.66 0.12
N GLY A 403 17.99 20.70 0.72
CA GLY A 403 19.07 19.76 0.42
C GLY A 403 19.05 18.51 1.30
N ASN A 404 18.50 18.61 2.51
CA ASN A 404 18.30 17.47 3.40
C ASN A 404 16.93 17.55 4.08
N ARG A 405 16.24 16.42 4.26
CA ARG A 405 14.96 16.38 4.99
C ARG A 405 15.05 17.01 6.39
N LYS A 406 16.22 16.96 7.05
CA LYS A 406 16.43 17.53 8.39
C LYS A 406 16.43 19.05 8.41
N ASP A 407 16.57 19.71 7.26
CA ASP A 407 16.54 21.17 7.15
C ASP A 407 15.10 21.68 7.06
N LEU A 408 14.15 20.80 6.72
CA LEU A 408 12.74 21.15 6.54
C LEU A 408 12.09 21.78 7.80
N PRO A 409 12.28 21.25 9.04
CA PRO A 409 11.74 21.91 10.23
C PRO A 409 12.27 23.33 10.40
N ILE A 410 13.58 23.53 10.18
CA ILE A 410 14.24 24.84 10.32
C ILE A 410 13.70 25.82 9.29
N LEU A 411 13.49 25.39 8.05
CA LEU A 411 12.92 26.24 7.00
C LEU A 411 11.47 26.64 7.31
N LEU A 412 10.68 25.73 7.88
CA LEU A 412 9.29 26.03 8.25
C LEU A 412 9.20 26.94 9.48
N GLU A 413 10.12 26.84 10.44
CA GLU A 413 10.19 27.78 11.58
C GLU A 413 10.57 29.20 11.17
N ASN A 414 11.31 29.35 10.06
CA ASN A 414 11.72 30.64 9.53
C ASN A 414 10.78 31.18 8.43
N LEU A 415 9.59 30.57 8.26
CA LEU A 415 8.55 31.18 7.45
C LEU A 415 8.10 32.48 8.14
N PRO A 416 7.96 33.58 7.38
CA PRO A 416 7.58 34.88 7.92
C PRO A 416 6.18 34.86 8.56
#